data_AF-A0A523NH76-F1
#
_entry.id   AF-A0A523NH76-F1
#
_cell.length_a   1.000
_cell.length_b   1.000
_cell.length_c   1.000
_cell.angle_alpha   90.00
_cell.angle_beta   90.00
_cell.angle_gamma   90.00
#
_symmetry.space_group_name_H-M   'P 1'
#
loop_
_entity.id
_entity.type
_entity.pdbx_description
1 polymer ?
#
loop_
_entity_poly.entity_id
_entity_poly.type
_entity_poly.pdbx_seq_one_letter_code
_entity_poly.pdbx_strand_id
1 'polypeptide(L)'
;MEFVDHGETIEALKEQGLREVPDGENRIGLALDDSDSVVHLHLLYGESTCTPHEGADVVQVEKDQLPDALEHVFHKLHLSQVILMPVGKWRKVFDAVAFSLADNEEWQAVDTAATVVLNTRDPLVVGPGDFHTINALIKALLNDAEHPDQGLLITTTMAPLLVEIVPDAAIRVSIGNPVLADEVVETFGSTR
;
A
#
# COMPACT_ATOMS: atom_id res chain seq x y z
N MET A 1 5.88 14.96 -1.69
CA MET A 1 5.51 13.90 -2.66
C MET A 1 6.08 14.16 -4.05
N GLU A 2 6.67 13.15 -4.70
CA GLU A 2 7.28 13.25 -6.05
C GLU A 2 7.12 11.94 -6.84
N PHE A 3 6.76 12.04 -8.13
CA PHE A 3 6.74 10.87 -9.02
C PHE A 3 8.13 10.56 -9.54
N VAL A 4 8.52 9.28 -9.49
CA VAL A 4 9.83 8.79 -9.90
C VAL A 4 9.72 7.76 -11.02
N ASP A 5 10.83 7.48 -11.70
CA ASP A 5 10.84 6.50 -12.78
C ASP A 5 10.50 5.09 -12.27
N HIS A 6 9.58 4.43 -12.97
CA HIS A 6 9.14 3.09 -12.63
C HIS A 6 10.27 2.06 -12.69
N GLY A 7 11.10 2.09 -13.74
CA GLY A 7 12.18 1.12 -13.93
C GLY A 7 13.25 1.25 -12.85
N GLU A 8 13.71 2.47 -12.58
CA GLU A 8 14.69 2.75 -11.52
C GLU A 8 14.19 2.31 -10.14
N THR A 9 12.90 2.55 -9.86
CA THR A 9 12.29 2.15 -8.59
C THR A 9 12.24 0.63 -8.45
N ILE A 10 11.82 -0.10 -9.49
CA ILE A 10 11.79 -1.56 -9.45
C ILE A 10 13.19 -2.14 -9.25
N GLU A 11 14.23 -1.58 -9.90
CA GLU A 11 15.61 -2.03 -9.66
C GLU A 11 16.05 -1.81 -8.22
N ALA A 12 15.73 -0.66 -7.61
CA ALA A 12 16.05 -0.39 -6.20
C ALA A 12 15.31 -1.33 -5.24
N LEU A 13 14.06 -1.68 -5.54
CA LEU A 13 13.24 -2.56 -4.71
C LEU A 13 13.75 -4.01 -4.68
N LYS A 14 14.46 -4.46 -5.72
CA LYS A 14 15.09 -5.80 -5.74
C LYS A 14 16.10 -6.00 -4.62
N GLU A 15 16.76 -4.93 -4.15
CA GLU A 15 17.67 -5.02 -3.01
C GLU A 15 16.96 -5.41 -1.70
N GLN A 16 15.65 -5.15 -1.62
CA GLN A 16 14.78 -5.56 -0.52
C GLN A 16 14.05 -6.87 -0.79
N GLY A 17 14.43 -7.60 -1.85
CA GLY A 17 13.79 -8.85 -2.26
C GLY A 17 12.39 -8.64 -2.84
N LEU A 18 12.05 -7.45 -3.33
CA LEU A 18 10.78 -7.17 -3.98
C LEU A 18 10.89 -7.29 -5.49
N ARG A 19 9.93 -7.98 -6.09
CA ARG A 19 9.83 -8.15 -7.53
C ARG A 19 8.42 -7.86 -8.02
N GLU A 20 8.35 -7.26 -9.21
CA GLU A 20 7.08 -7.08 -9.91
C GLU A 20 6.56 -8.43 -10.42
N VAL A 21 5.26 -8.63 -10.24
CA VAL A 21 4.54 -9.80 -10.73
C VAL A 21 3.31 -9.34 -11.52
N PRO A 22 3.03 -9.89 -12.72
CA PRO A 22 1.80 -9.61 -13.42
C PRO A 22 0.58 -10.07 -12.61
N ASP A 23 -0.44 -9.23 -12.48
CA ASP A 23 -1.73 -9.56 -11.84
C ASP A 23 -2.89 -9.49 -12.85
N GLY A 24 -2.85 -10.36 -13.87
CA GLY A 24 -3.77 -10.32 -15.00
C GLY A 24 -3.33 -9.32 -16.08
N GLU A 25 -4.25 -8.92 -16.97
CA GLU A 25 -3.88 -8.24 -18.22
C GLU A 25 -3.42 -6.78 -18.06
N ASN A 26 -3.96 -6.06 -17.07
CA ASN A 26 -3.75 -4.60 -16.93
C ASN A 26 -3.34 -4.18 -15.51
N ARG A 27 -2.89 -5.12 -14.68
CA ARG A 27 -2.48 -4.83 -13.31
C ARG A 27 -1.11 -5.42 -13.02
N ILE A 28 -0.40 -4.75 -12.12
CA ILE A 28 0.85 -5.22 -11.56
C ILE A 28 0.65 -5.43 -10.06
N GLY A 29 1.29 -6.48 -9.55
CA GLY A 29 1.51 -6.70 -8.13
C GLY A 29 3.00 -6.61 -7.81
N LEU A 30 3.31 -6.59 -6.53
CA LEU A 30 4.65 -6.86 -6.03
C LEU A 30 4.60 -8.16 -5.23
N ALA A 31 5.70 -8.88 -5.22
CA ALA A 31 5.91 -10.02 -4.34
C ALA A 31 7.25 -9.87 -3.64
N LEU A 32 7.30 -10.22 -2.36
CA LEU A 32 8.57 -10.48 -1.68
C LEU A 32 9.09 -11.84 -2.14
N ASP A 33 10.42 -11.97 -2.20
CA ASP A 33 11.06 -13.24 -2.53
C ASP A 33 10.66 -14.29 -1.49
N ASP A 34 10.10 -15.39 -1.98
CA ASP A 34 9.57 -16.47 -1.16
C ASP A 34 10.72 -17.11 -0.37
N SER A 35 10.75 -16.81 0.92
CA SER A 35 11.55 -17.50 1.91
C SER A 35 10.62 -17.95 3.03
N ASP A 36 10.93 -19.05 3.70
CA ASP A 36 10.17 -19.54 4.85
C ASP A 36 10.10 -18.51 6.02
N SER A 37 10.86 -17.41 5.92
CA SER A 37 10.89 -16.30 6.86
C SER A 37 9.94 -15.14 6.53
N VAL A 38 9.26 -15.14 5.37
CA VAL A 38 8.29 -14.09 5.06
C VAL A 38 7.04 -14.30 5.91
N VAL A 39 6.68 -13.27 6.68
CA VAL A 39 5.44 -13.24 7.44
C VAL A 39 4.39 -12.51 6.62
N HIS A 40 3.25 -13.17 6.42
CA HIS A 40 2.09 -12.60 5.76
C HIS A 40 0.98 -12.35 6.78
N LEU A 41 0.50 -11.11 6.84
CA LEU A 41 -0.66 -10.70 7.61
C LEU A 41 -1.80 -10.31 6.67
N HIS A 42 -3.00 -10.80 6.98
CA HIS A 42 -4.20 -10.48 6.25
C HIS A 42 -5.17 -9.73 7.15
N LEU A 43 -5.23 -8.42 6.97
CA LEU A 43 -6.06 -7.51 7.76
C LEU A 43 -7.44 -7.42 7.11
N LEU A 44 -8.38 -8.17 7.68
CA LEU A 44 -9.76 -8.23 7.23
C LEU A 44 -10.60 -7.19 7.95
N TYR A 45 -11.41 -6.47 7.17
CA TYR A 45 -12.47 -5.61 7.69
C TYR A 45 -13.79 -6.04 7.05
N GLY A 46 -14.82 -6.26 7.88
CA GLY A 46 -16.14 -6.70 7.41
C GLY A 46 -16.14 -8.10 6.75
N GLU A 47 -17.12 -8.33 5.87
CA GLU A 47 -17.23 -9.55 5.07
C GLU A 47 -16.42 -9.41 3.78
N SER A 48 -15.16 -9.83 3.82
CA SER A 48 -14.27 -9.83 2.65
C SER A 48 -14.39 -11.12 1.83
N THR A 49 -14.32 -11.00 0.51
CA THR A 49 -14.17 -12.14 -0.42
C THR A 49 -12.71 -12.39 -0.81
N CYS A 50 -11.78 -11.62 -0.26
CA CYS A 50 -10.36 -11.70 -0.57
C CYS A 50 -9.75 -12.98 0.01
N THR A 51 -9.16 -13.81 -0.84
CA THR A 51 -8.41 -14.98 -0.38
C THR A 51 -7.10 -14.51 0.29
N PRO A 52 -6.81 -14.90 1.54
CA PRO A 52 -5.51 -14.64 2.16
C PRO A 52 -4.37 -15.33 1.39
N HIS A 53 -3.14 -14.84 1.56
CA HIS A 53 -1.97 -15.60 1.13
C HIS A 53 -1.87 -16.91 1.91
N GLU A 54 -1.26 -17.93 1.29
CA GLU A 54 -1.01 -19.21 1.96
C GLU A 54 -0.14 -18.98 3.20
N GLY A 55 -0.54 -19.55 4.34
CA GLY A 55 0.16 -19.38 5.61
C GLY A 55 -0.01 -18.00 6.28
N ALA A 56 -0.85 -17.12 5.74
CA ALA A 56 -1.06 -15.80 6.33
C ALA A 56 -1.84 -15.85 7.65
N ASP A 57 -1.38 -15.05 8.62
CA ASP A 57 -2.11 -14.77 9.85
C ASP A 57 -3.24 -13.78 9.56
N VAL A 58 -4.48 -14.21 9.79
CA VAL A 58 -5.67 -13.40 9.52
C VAL A 58 -6.08 -12.64 10.78
N VAL A 59 -6.13 -11.31 10.68
CA VAL A 59 -6.49 -10.41 11.79
C VAL A 59 -7.73 -9.63 11.41
N GLN A 60 -8.76 -9.69 12.25
CA GLN A 60 -9.96 -8.85 12.10
C GLN A 60 -9.69 -7.47 12.69
N VAL A 61 -9.97 -6.44 11.92
CA VAL A 61 -9.72 -5.04 12.27
C VAL A 61 -10.89 -4.17 11.83
N GLU A 62 -11.16 -3.12 12.59
CA GLU A 62 -12.14 -2.13 12.20
C GLU A 62 -11.61 -1.33 10.99
N LYS A 63 -12.45 -1.18 9.97
CA LYS A 63 -12.09 -0.50 8.72
C LYS A 63 -11.50 0.89 8.95
N ASP A 64 -12.07 1.64 9.89
CA ASP A 64 -11.66 3.01 10.20
C ASP A 64 -10.32 3.09 10.95
N GLN A 65 -9.84 1.99 11.54
CA GLN A 65 -8.57 1.94 12.27
C GLN A 65 -7.38 1.59 11.37
N LEU A 66 -7.63 1.02 10.19
CA LEU A 66 -6.59 0.55 9.28
C LEU A 66 -5.62 1.65 8.82
N PRO A 67 -6.08 2.84 8.39
CA PRO A 67 -5.17 3.90 7.97
C PRO A 67 -4.22 4.34 9.09
N ASP A 68 -4.76 4.59 10.29
CA ASP A 68 -3.98 5.02 11.46
C ASP A 68 -2.98 3.94 11.91
N ALA A 69 -3.38 2.67 11.86
CA ALA A 69 -2.52 1.56 12.22
C ALA A 69 -1.37 1.38 11.20
N LEU A 70 -1.61 1.57 9.91
CA LEU A 70 -0.54 1.58 8.89
C LEU A 70 0.43 2.75 9.08
N GLU A 71 -0.08 3.95 9.35
CA GLU A 71 0.76 5.11 9.67
C GLU A 71 1.62 4.83 10.92
N HIS A 72 1.03 4.22 11.96
CA HIS A 72 1.77 3.79 13.14
C HIS A 72 2.89 2.80 12.81
N VAL A 73 2.64 1.84 11.92
CA VAL A 73 3.68 0.92 11.43
C VAL A 73 4.81 1.69 10.74
N PHE A 74 4.51 2.63 9.85
CA PHE A 74 5.54 3.41 9.16
C PHE A 74 6.41 4.19 10.15
N HIS A 75 5.81 4.75 11.21
CA HIS A 75 6.54 5.42 12.27
C HIS A 75 7.37 4.48 13.14
N LYS A 76 6.81 3.33 13.55
CA LYS A 76 7.49 2.32 14.39
C LYS A 76 8.72 1.77 13.67
N LEU A 77 8.59 1.54 12.36
CA LEU A 77 9.68 1.09 11.49
C LEU A 77 10.68 2.21 11.11
N HIS A 78 10.49 3.42 11.64
CA HIS A 78 11.34 4.59 11.36
C HIS A 78 11.54 4.86 9.86
N LEU A 79 10.51 4.63 9.04
CA LEU A 79 10.60 4.85 7.60
C LEU A 79 10.71 6.34 7.31
N SER A 80 11.81 6.75 6.68
CA SER A 80 11.98 8.12 6.21
C SER A 80 11.34 8.36 4.85
N GLN A 81 10.91 7.30 4.17
CA GLN A 81 10.14 7.35 2.94
C GLN A 81 9.33 6.08 2.73
N VAL A 82 8.16 6.23 2.10
CA VAL A 82 7.44 5.11 1.49
C VAL A 82 7.17 5.40 0.01
N ILE A 83 6.91 4.35 -0.74
CA ILE A 83 6.74 4.34 -2.19
C ILE A 83 5.34 3.80 -2.44
N LEU A 84 4.53 4.58 -3.14
CA LEU A 84 3.17 4.21 -3.54
C LEU A 84 3.17 3.84 -5.02
N MET A 85 2.63 2.67 -5.36
CA MET A 85 2.51 2.20 -6.74
C MET A 85 1.05 1.81 -7.03
N PRO A 86 0.44 2.30 -8.11
CA PRO A 86 -0.91 1.89 -8.46
C PRO A 86 -0.89 0.46 -9.00
N VAL A 87 -1.85 -0.37 -8.58
CA VAL A 87 -2.03 -1.73 -9.13
C VAL A 87 -2.37 -1.62 -10.63
N GLY A 88 -3.33 -0.76 -10.96
CA GLY A 88 -3.66 -0.37 -12.34
C GLY A 88 -2.79 0.78 -12.82
N LYS A 89 -3.41 1.86 -13.29
CA LYS A 89 -2.72 3.13 -13.62
C LYS A 89 -3.18 4.19 -12.63
N TRP A 90 -2.39 5.26 -12.43
CA TRP A 90 -2.77 6.34 -11.52
C TRP A 90 -4.18 6.88 -11.75
N ARG A 91 -4.61 7.07 -13.01
CA ARG A 91 -5.97 7.50 -13.34
C ARG A 91 -7.05 6.72 -12.58
N LYS A 92 -6.89 5.40 -12.40
CA LYS A 92 -7.86 4.56 -11.70
C LYS A 92 -7.94 4.90 -10.21
N VAL A 93 -6.80 5.13 -9.57
CA VAL A 93 -6.70 5.56 -8.18
C VAL A 93 -7.30 6.96 -8.02
N PHE A 94 -6.90 7.92 -8.86
CA PHE A 94 -7.42 9.30 -8.84
C PHE A 94 -8.94 9.34 -9.05
N ASP A 95 -9.46 8.61 -10.04
CA ASP A 95 -10.90 8.53 -10.31
C ASP A 95 -11.67 7.97 -9.10
N ALA A 96 -11.11 6.95 -8.41
CA ALA A 96 -11.75 6.33 -7.25
C ALA A 96 -11.88 7.31 -6.07
N VAL A 97 -10.82 8.09 -5.80
CA VAL A 97 -10.75 8.94 -4.59
C VAL A 97 -11.16 10.39 -4.83
N ALA A 98 -11.51 10.75 -6.07
CA ALA A 98 -11.75 12.13 -6.49
C ALA A 98 -12.77 12.86 -5.62
N PHE A 99 -13.85 12.19 -5.22
CA PHE A 99 -14.88 12.80 -4.38
C PHE A 99 -14.42 12.97 -2.93
N SER A 100 -13.89 11.90 -2.32
CA SER A 100 -13.50 11.91 -0.91
C SER A 100 -12.29 12.78 -0.61
N LEU A 101 -11.42 13.00 -1.59
CA LEU A 101 -10.24 13.88 -1.46
C LEU A 101 -10.44 15.25 -2.13
N ALA A 102 -11.67 15.59 -2.51
CA ALA A 102 -11.96 16.86 -3.19
C ALA A 102 -11.57 18.09 -2.34
N ASP A 103 -11.58 18.01 -1.02
CA ASP A 103 -11.21 19.11 -0.12
C ASP A 103 -9.80 18.97 0.50
N ASN A 104 -9.03 17.95 0.09
CA ASN A 104 -7.67 17.77 0.58
C ASN A 104 -6.68 18.56 -0.31
N GLU A 105 -6.24 19.72 0.18
CA GLU A 105 -5.36 20.63 -0.58
C GLU A 105 -4.04 19.99 -1.02
N GLU A 106 -3.46 19.13 -0.19
CA GLU A 106 -2.19 18.45 -0.53
C GLU A 106 -2.38 17.40 -1.61
N TRP A 107 -3.47 16.64 -1.55
CA TRP A 107 -3.83 15.71 -2.62
C TRP A 107 -4.15 16.44 -3.92
N GLN A 108 -4.86 17.57 -3.87
CA GLN A 108 -5.12 18.39 -5.05
C GLN A 108 -3.82 18.89 -5.72
N ALA A 109 -2.79 19.21 -4.92
CA ALA A 109 -1.48 19.59 -5.46
C ALA A 109 -0.84 18.43 -6.23
N VAL A 110 -0.97 17.19 -5.74
CA VAL A 110 -0.53 15.99 -6.46
C VAL A 110 -1.36 15.76 -7.72
N ASP A 111 -2.69 15.84 -7.64
CA ASP A 111 -3.59 15.67 -8.80
C ASP A 111 -3.24 16.64 -9.94
N THR A 112 -3.01 17.91 -9.58
CA THR A 112 -2.59 18.95 -10.53
C THR A 112 -1.24 18.61 -11.19
N ALA A 113 -0.29 18.07 -10.43
CA ALA A 113 1.02 17.67 -10.94
C ALA A 113 0.97 16.34 -11.72
N ALA A 114 -0.02 15.48 -11.46
CA ALA A 114 -0.09 14.11 -11.97
C ALA A 114 -0.47 14.01 -13.45
N THR A 115 -0.87 15.10 -14.11
CA THR A 115 -1.39 15.11 -15.49
C THR A 115 -0.59 14.29 -16.50
N VAL A 116 0.75 14.22 -16.35
CA VAL A 116 1.65 13.44 -17.22
C VAL A 116 1.76 11.95 -16.83
N VAL A 117 1.57 11.61 -15.56
CA VAL A 117 1.71 10.24 -15.01
C VAL A 117 0.37 9.51 -14.84
N LEU A 118 -0.77 10.18 -15.06
CA LEU A 118 -2.10 9.55 -14.94
C LEU A 118 -2.24 8.24 -15.73
N ASN A 119 -1.54 8.11 -16.86
CA ASN A 119 -1.58 6.91 -17.71
C ASN A 119 -0.40 5.95 -17.51
N THR A 120 0.46 6.22 -16.53
CA THR A 120 1.63 5.43 -16.18
C THR A 120 1.41 4.72 -14.84
N ARG A 121 2.45 4.04 -14.38
CA ARG A 121 2.54 3.41 -13.06
C ARG A 121 3.70 3.98 -12.25
N ASP A 122 4.21 5.13 -12.67
CA ASP A 122 5.40 5.78 -12.08
C ASP A 122 5.18 5.95 -10.58
N PRO A 123 6.02 5.39 -9.71
CA PRO A 123 5.77 5.40 -8.28
C PRO A 123 5.75 6.82 -7.70
N LEU A 124 4.95 7.02 -6.66
CA LEU A 124 4.91 8.27 -5.89
C LEU A 124 5.70 8.06 -4.59
N VAL A 125 6.80 8.78 -4.45
CA VAL A 125 7.62 8.79 -3.23
C VAL A 125 7.09 9.85 -2.29
N VAL A 126 6.92 9.46 -1.04
CA VAL A 126 6.30 10.28 0.00
C VAL A 126 7.09 10.16 1.30
N GLY A 127 7.25 11.28 2.00
CA GLY A 127 8.00 11.33 3.26
C GLY A 127 7.08 11.43 4.49
N PRO A 128 7.64 11.40 5.71
CA PRO A 128 6.88 11.51 6.96
C PRO A 128 5.98 12.74 7.05
N GLY A 129 6.39 13.85 6.42
CA GLY A 129 5.58 15.07 6.36
C GLY A 129 4.32 14.96 5.48
N ASP A 130 4.21 13.91 4.66
CA ASP A 130 3.07 13.65 3.77
C ASP A 130 2.16 12.53 4.31
N PHE A 131 2.48 11.90 5.45
CA PHE A 131 1.82 10.66 5.92
C PHE A 131 0.33 10.85 6.22
N HIS A 132 -0.09 12.01 6.70
CA HIS A 132 -1.51 12.31 6.90
C HIS A 132 -2.29 12.32 5.58
N THR A 133 -1.65 12.73 4.48
CA THR A 133 -2.26 12.68 3.13
C THR A 133 -2.33 11.24 2.62
N ILE A 134 -1.34 10.39 2.93
CA ILE A 134 -1.42 8.94 2.63
C ILE A 134 -2.54 8.29 3.44
N ASN A 135 -2.68 8.64 4.71
CA ASN A 135 -3.75 8.12 5.56
C ASN A 135 -5.13 8.48 4.98
N ALA A 136 -5.33 9.75 4.59
CA ALA A 136 -6.54 10.18 3.90
C ALA A 136 -6.78 9.42 2.58
N LEU A 137 -5.72 9.18 1.79
CA LEU A 137 -5.79 8.40 0.56
C LEU A 137 -6.20 6.95 0.80
N ILE A 138 -5.58 6.27 1.77
CA ILE A 138 -5.94 4.90 2.14
C ILE A 138 -7.39 4.85 2.59
N LYS A 139 -7.81 5.79 3.45
CA LYS A 139 -9.20 5.88 3.92
C LYS A 139 -10.19 6.06 2.76
N ALA A 140 -9.89 6.93 1.80
CA ALA A 140 -10.71 7.12 0.61
C ALA A 140 -10.76 5.84 -0.24
N LEU A 141 -9.62 5.19 -0.49
CA LEU A 141 -9.57 3.93 -1.25
C LEU A 141 -10.38 2.81 -0.59
N LEU A 142 -10.26 2.65 0.73
CA LEU A 142 -11.04 1.65 1.45
C LEU A 142 -12.55 1.89 1.32
N ASN A 143 -12.99 3.14 1.15
CA ASN A 143 -14.40 3.52 1.06
C ASN A 143 -14.96 3.53 -0.36
N ASP A 144 -14.15 3.94 -1.33
CA ASP A 144 -14.64 4.34 -2.65
C ASP A 144 -14.09 3.46 -3.79
N ALA A 145 -13.06 2.64 -3.54
CA ALA A 145 -12.53 1.76 -4.56
C ALA A 145 -13.40 0.50 -4.72
N GLU A 146 -13.89 0.28 -5.94
CA GLU A 146 -14.81 -0.80 -6.31
C GLU A 146 -14.17 -1.82 -7.26
N HIS A 147 -13.04 -1.48 -7.87
CA HIS A 147 -12.41 -2.29 -8.91
C HIS A 147 -10.98 -2.68 -8.53
N PRO A 148 -10.54 -3.92 -8.80
CA PRO A 148 -9.20 -4.36 -8.44
C PRO A 148 -8.04 -3.55 -9.06
N ASP A 149 -8.27 -2.82 -10.16
CA ASP A 149 -7.28 -1.94 -10.77
C ASP A 149 -7.16 -0.55 -10.11
N GLN A 150 -7.99 -0.29 -9.09
CA GLN A 150 -7.95 0.90 -8.24
C GLN A 150 -7.14 0.66 -6.95
N GLY A 151 -6.55 -0.52 -6.78
CA GLY A 151 -5.71 -0.85 -5.63
C GLY A 151 -4.40 -0.08 -5.60
N LEU A 152 -3.75 -0.10 -4.43
CA LEU A 152 -2.48 0.57 -4.17
C LEU A 152 -1.50 -0.37 -3.48
N LEU A 153 -0.27 -0.38 -3.95
CA LEU A 153 0.86 -1.05 -3.31
C LEU A 153 1.67 0.01 -2.56
N ILE A 154 2.07 -0.28 -1.33
CA ILE A 154 2.90 0.59 -0.49
C ILE A 154 4.12 -0.21 -0.05
N THR A 155 5.31 0.36 -0.26
CA THR A 155 6.57 -0.29 0.06
C THR A 155 7.67 0.73 0.38
N THR A 156 8.90 0.29 0.59
CA THR A 156 10.06 1.14 0.88
C THR A 156 11.35 0.46 0.43
N THR A 157 12.38 1.23 0.14
CA THR A 157 13.73 0.73 -0.12
C THR A 157 14.54 0.50 1.15
N MET A 158 13.96 0.76 2.32
CA MET A 158 14.65 0.68 3.62
C MET A 158 14.51 -0.68 4.31
N ALA A 159 13.49 -1.45 3.95
CA ALA A 159 13.14 -2.72 4.60
C ALA A 159 12.30 -3.59 3.65
N PRO A 160 12.33 -4.93 3.82
CA PRO A 160 11.50 -5.86 3.06
C PRO A 160 10.04 -5.81 3.55
N LEU A 161 9.31 -4.75 3.18
CA LEU A 161 7.92 -4.51 3.54
C LEU A 161 7.09 -4.28 2.27
N LEU A 162 5.97 -4.99 2.17
CA LEU A 162 4.94 -4.76 1.16
C LEU A 162 3.57 -4.67 1.84
N VAL A 163 2.83 -3.62 1.54
CA VAL A 163 1.43 -3.46 1.92
C VAL A 163 0.60 -3.35 0.65
N GLU A 164 -0.49 -4.08 0.58
CA GLU A 164 -1.42 -4.07 -0.56
C GLU A 164 -2.79 -3.63 -0.06
N ILE A 165 -3.27 -2.51 -0.59
CA ILE A 165 -4.65 -2.07 -0.41
C ILE A 165 -5.48 -2.75 -1.49
N VAL A 166 -6.26 -3.76 -1.09
CA VAL A 166 -7.12 -4.51 -2.00
C VAL A 166 -8.53 -3.92 -1.93
N PRO A 167 -9.04 -3.30 -3.02
CA PRO A 167 -10.37 -2.70 -3.06
C PRO A 167 -11.49 -3.66 -2.64
N ASP A 168 -12.44 -3.17 -1.83
CA ASP A 168 -13.60 -3.90 -1.29
C ASP A 168 -13.25 -5.24 -0.59
N ALA A 169 -12.05 -5.33 -0.02
CA ALA A 169 -11.50 -6.61 0.39
C ALA A 169 -10.76 -6.53 1.71
N ALA A 170 -9.53 -6.05 1.70
CA ALA A 170 -8.60 -6.27 2.79
C ALA A 170 -7.36 -5.41 2.61
N ILE A 171 -6.55 -5.32 3.66
CA ILE A 171 -5.16 -4.92 3.54
C ILE A 171 -4.29 -6.15 3.74
N ARG A 172 -3.39 -6.41 2.81
CA ARG A 172 -2.38 -7.47 2.94
C ARG A 172 -1.06 -6.83 3.33
N VAL A 173 -0.36 -7.43 4.28
CA VAL A 173 0.96 -6.97 4.70
C VAL A 173 1.91 -8.16 4.63
N SER A 174 2.99 -8.02 3.87
CA SER A 174 4.02 -9.04 3.71
C SER A 174 5.36 -8.46 4.18
N ILE A 175 6.07 -9.19 5.03
CA ILE A 175 7.25 -8.70 5.73
C ILE A 175 8.35 -9.77 5.66
N GLY A 176 9.47 -9.44 5.01
CA GLY A 176 10.59 -10.37 4.83
C GLY A 176 11.57 -10.42 6.01
N ASN A 177 11.27 -9.74 7.12
CA ASN A 177 12.10 -9.71 8.32
C ASN A 177 11.26 -10.09 9.56
N PRO A 178 11.54 -11.21 10.23
CA PRO A 178 10.77 -11.67 11.40
C PRO A 178 10.70 -10.66 12.55
N VAL A 179 11.76 -9.88 12.80
CA VAL A 179 11.76 -8.87 13.88
C VAL A 179 10.80 -7.73 13.54
N LEU A 180 10.82 -7.27 12.29
CA LEU A 180 9.85 -6.27 11.83
C LEU A 180 8.44 -6.84 11.82
N ALA A 181 8.30 -8.14 11.51
CA ALA A 181 7.01 -8.81 11.53
C ALA A 181 6.42 -8.82 12.93
N ASP A 182 7.19 -9.17 13.97
CA ASP A 182 6.74 -9.11 15.36
C ASP A 182 6.25 -7.70 15.73
N GLU A 183 6.99 -6.66 15.34
CA GLU A 183 6.60 -5.27 15.61
C GLU A 183 5.28 -4.87 14.93
N VAL A 184 5.04 -5.34 13.71
CA VAL A 184 3.82 -5.08 12.95
C VAL A 184 2.65 -5.90 13.49
N VAL A 185 2.88 -7.18 13.82
CA VAL A 185 1.90 -8.06 14.47
C VAL A 185 1.45 -7.47 15.79
N GLU A 186 2.36 -6.94 16.62
CA GLU A 186 1.98 -6.26 17.86
C GLU A 186 1.04 -5.07 17.62
N THR A 187 1.23 -4.35 16.52
CA THR A 187 0.42 -3.17 16.18
C THR A 187 -1.01 -3.57 15.81
N PHE A 188 -1.18 -4.63 15.01
CA PHE A 188 -2.50 -5.06 14.55
C PHE A 188 -3.16 -6.11 15.46
N GLY A 189 -2.37 -6.94 16.14
CA GLY A 189 -2.81 -8.06 16.97
C GLY A 189 -3.14 -7.70 18.42
N SER A 190 -2.81 -6.47 18.86
CA SER A 190 -3.14 -5.99 20.21
C SER A 190 -4.59 -5.53 20.37
N THR A 191 -5.42 -5.54 19.32
CA THR A 191 -6.84 -5.13 19.35
C THR A 191 -7.78 -6.25 19.85
N ARG A 192 -7.33 -7.05 20.83
CA ARG A 192 -8.17 -8.08 21.50
C ARG A 192 -9.01 -7.52 22.63
#